data_AF-E1YA04-F1
#
_entry.id   AF-E1YA04-F1
#
_cell.length_a   1.000
_cell.length_b   1.000
_cell.length_c   1.000
_cell.angle_alpha   90.00
_cell.angle_beta   90.00
_cell.angle_gamma   90.00
#
_symmetry.space_group_name_H-M   'P 1'
#
loop_
_entity.id
_entity.type
_entity.pdbx_description
1 polymer ?
#
loop_
_entity_poly.entity_id
_entity_poly.type
_entity_poly.pdbx_seq_one_letter_code
_entity_poly.pdbx_strand_id
1 'polypeptide(L)'
;MEITFSIIIVIIMAYIASRKGYNPWLWILAGGIPGFIILLCMPSAAASDINEAIRRRRRIAGNTVGGLIGGGVIAVIIGFKIIA
;
A
#
# COMPACT_ATOMS: atom_id res chain seq x y z
N MET A 1 -17.08 0.49 16.91
CA MET A 1 -15.89 1.36 16.95
C MET A 1 -14.73 0.80 16.13
N GLU A 2 -14.41 -0.50 16.22
CA GLU A 2 -13.27 -1.08 15.51
C GLU A 2 -13.37 -1.03 13.97
N ILE A 3 -14.53 -1.38 13.40
CA ILE A 3 -14.73 -1.35 11.94
C ILE A 3 -14.54 0.07 11.38
N THR A 4 -15.05 1.08 12.09
CA THR A 4 -14.91 2.49 11.71
C THR A 4 -13.44 2.91 11.66
N PHE A 5 -12.65 2.51 12.65
CA PHE A 5 -11.22 2.81 12.71
C PHE A 5 -10.46 2.15 11.55
N SER A 6 -10.75 0.88 11.25
CA SER A 6 -10.16 0.17 10.11
C SER A 6 -10.50 0.82 8.77
N ILE A 7 -11.74 1.26 8.58
CA ILE A 7 -12.16 1.99 7.36
C ILE A 7 -11.38 3.30 7.22
N ILE A 8 -11.20 4.05 8.31
CA ILE A 8 -10.44 5.30 8.30
C ILE A 8 -8.99 5.06 7.87
N ILE A 9 -8.33 4.04 8.42
CA ILE A 9 -6.95 3.68 8.05
C ILE A 9 -6.86 3.34 6.56
N VAL A 10 -7.80 2.55 6.03
CA VAL A 10 -7.82 2.17 4.62
C VAL A 10 -7.95 3.40 3.72
N ILE A 11 -8.83 4.34 4.06
CA ILE A 11 -9.01 5.60 3.32
C ILE A 11 -7.73 6.43 3.36
N ILE A 12 -7.12 6.58 4.53
CA ILE A 12 -5.86 7.33 4.69
C ILE A 12 -4.74 6.69 3.85
N MET A 13 -4.62 5.36 3.85
CA MET A 13 -3.63 4.66 3.04
C MET A 13 -3.85 4.85 1.54
N ALA A 14 -5.10 4.73 1.08
CA ALA A 14 -5.44 4.97 -0.32
C ALA A 14 -5.07 6.41 -0.73
N TYR A 15 -5.38 7.38 0.12
CA TYR A 15 -5.06 8.78 -0.11
C TYR A 15 -3.55 9.04 -0.18
N ILE A 16 -2.78 8.54 0.79
CA ILE A 16 -1.31 8.71 0.80
C ILE A 16 -0.67 8.04 -0.42
N ALA A 17 -1.09 6.82 -0.77
CA ALA A 17 -0.59 6.11 -1.94
C ALA A 17 -0.85 6.90 -3.23
N SER A 18 -2.06 7.44 -3.38
CA SER A 18 -2.41 8.31 -4.51
C SER A 18 -1.52 9.56 -4.57
N ARG A 19 -1.33 10.25 -3.43
CA ARG A 19 -0.49 11.44 -3.33
C ARG A 19 0.99 11.16 -3.58
N LYS A 20 1.48 9.97 -3.26
CA LYS A 20 2.85 9.52 -3.56
C LYS A 20 3.01 9.03 -5.01
N GLY A 21 1.92 8.91 -5.77
CA GLY A 21 1.94 8.48 -7.16
C GLY A 21 1.96 6.97 -7.36
N TYR A 22 1.54 6.19 -6.35
CA TYR A 22 1.37 4.73 -6.40
C TYR A 22 -0.08 4.36 -6.67
N ASN A 23 -0.34 3.07 -6.96
CA ASN A 23 -1.69 2.56 -7.13
C ASN A 23 -2.38 2.36 -5.76
N PRO A 24 -3.45 3.11 -5.44
CA PRO A 24 -4.13 3.01 -4.14
C PRO A 24 -4.70 1.62 -3.85
N TRP A 25 -5.16 0.90 -4.88
CA TRP A 25 -5.77 -0.42 -4.74
C TRP A 25 -4.80 -1.48 -4.19
N LEU A 26 -3.50 -1.31 -4.43
CA LEU A 26 -2.48 -2.20 -3.89
C LEU A 26 -2.20 -1.91 -2.41
N TRP A 27 -2.50 -0.69 -1.95
CA TRP A 27 -2.22 -0.25 -0.59
C TRP A 27 -3.42 -0.37 0.36
N ILE A 28 -4.66 -0.42 -0.15
CA ILE A 28 -5.84 -0.70 0.72
C ILE A 28 -5.81 -2.11 1.30
N LEU A 29 -5.20 -3.07 0.58
CA LEU A 29 -5.09 -4.47 1.02
C LEU A 29 -3.83 -4.72 1.85
N ALA A 30 -2.87 -3.81 1.79
CA ALA A 30 -1.71 -3.79 2.70
C ALA A 30 -2.07 -3.27 4.11
N GLY A 31 -3.37 -3.03 4.37
CA GLY A 31 -3.97 -2.10 5.32
C GLY A 31 -3.82 -2.36 6.83
N GLY A 32 -2.73 -3.00 7.25
CA GLY A 32 -2.31 -3.00 8.65
C GLY A 32 -1.37 -1.85 8.98
N ILE A 33 -1.11 -1.66 10.27
CA ILE A 33 -0.06 -0.75 10.78
C ILE A 33 1.28 -0.94 10.05
N PRO A 34 1.75 -2.18 9.77
CA PRO A 34 3.02 -2.37 9.05
C PRO A 34 3.00 -1.79 7.63
N GLY A 35 1.92 -2.01 6.86
CA GLY A 35 1.79 -1.45 5.52
C GLY A 35 1.73 0.08 5.54
N PHE A 36 1.06 0.66 6.54
CA PHE A 36 1.01 2.10 6.74
C PHE A 36 2.40 2.71 6.96
N ILE A 37 3.21 2.11 7.85
CA ILE A 37 4.58 2.57 8.13
C ILE A 37 5.45 2.49 6.87
N ILE A 38 5.40 1.37 6.15
CA ILE A 38 6.19 1.18 4.92
C ILE A 38 5.81 2.24 3.87
N LEU A 39 4.50 2.50 3.69
CA LEU A 39 4.03 3.52 2.76
C LEU A 39 4.55 4.92 3.12
N LEU A 40 4.60 5.26 4.41
CA LEU A 40 5.13 6.54 4.89
C LEU A 40 6.63 6.69 4.61
N CYS A 41 7.41 5.62 4.81
CA CYS A 41 8.85 5.63 4.58
C CYS A 41 9.25 5.62 3.09
N MET A 42 8.34 5.27 2.18
CA MET A 42 8.67 5.20 0.75
C MET A 42 8.84 6.58 0.08
N PRO A 43 9.81 6.74 -0.84
CA PRO A 43 10.05 7.99 -1.54
C PRO A 43 8.99 8.26 -2.62
N SER A 44 8.34 9.42 -2.56
CA SER A 44 7.27 9.81 -3.50
C SER A 44 7.71 9.71 -4.96
N ALA A 45 6.90 9.06 -5.80
CA ALA A 45 7.01 9.12 -7.26
C ALA A 45 6.39 10.40 -7.84
N ALA A 46 5.53 11.09 -7.08
CA ALA A 46 4.94 12.36 -7.48
C ALA A 46 5.85 13.58 -7.21
N ALA A 47 7.10 13.37 -6.79
CA ALA A 47 8.05 14.45 -6.56
C ALA A 47 8.31 15.23 -7.87
N SER A 48 8.43 16.56 -7.78
CA SER A 48 8.58 17.48 -8.92
C SER A 48 10.02 17.60 -9.42
N ASP A 49 10.98 17.24 -8.58
CA ASP A 49 12.44 17.35 -8.77
C ASP A 49 13.07 16.10 -9.42
N ILE A 50 12.26 15.09 -9.78
CA ILE A 50 12.76 13.83 -10.35
C ILE A 50 12.40 13.67 -11.82
N ASN A 51 13.31 13.06 -12.58
CA ASN A 51 13.06 12.69 -13.98
C ASN A 51 12.08 11.50 -14.11
N GLU A 52 11.54 11.30 -15.31
CA GLU A 52 10.53 10.27 -15.55
C GLU A 52 11.07 8.84 -15.35
N ALA A 53 12.37 8.60 -15.58
CA ALA A 53 12.98 7.30 -15.34
C ALA A 53 12.98 6.93 -13.84
N ILE A 54 13.33 7.88 -12.96
CA ILE A 54 13.29 7.69 -11.50
C ILE A 54 11.84 7.55 -11.03
N ARG A 55 10.93 8.39 -11.55
CA ARG A 55 9.50 8.30 -11.25
C ARG A 55 8.93 6.92 -11.57
N ARG A 56 9.23 6.39 -12.76
CA ARG A 56 8.80 5.03 -13.17
C ARG A 56 9.35 3.96 -12.25
N ARG A 57 10.64 4.01 -11.89
CA ARG A 57 11.25 3.07 -10.93
C ARG A 57 10.56 3.11 -9.56
N ARG A 58 10.29 4.32 -9.04
CA ARG A 58 9.59 4.50 -7.75
C ARG A 58 8.15 3.98 -7.80
N ARG A 59 7.42 4.20 -8.90
CA ARG A 59 6.07 3.64 -9.10
C ARG A 59 6.08 2.12 -9.09
N ILE A 60 6.99 1.50 -9.85
CA ILE A 60 7.12 0.05 -9.92
C ILE A 60 7.44 -0.51 -8.53
N ALA A 61 8.46 0.02 -7.86
CA ALA A 61 8.83 -0.42 -6.52
C ALA A 61 7.67 -0.28 -5.52
N GLY A 62 7.01 0.88 -5.49
CA GLY A 62 5.88 1.13 -4.60
C GLY A 62 4.68 0.21 -4.86
N ASN A 63 4.37 -0.05 -6.13
CA ASN A 63 3.29 -0.96 -6.51
C ASN A 63 3.64 -2.42 -6.21
N THR A 64 4.88 -2.85 -6.48
CA THR A 64 5.35 -4.20 -6.16
C THR A 64 5.29 -4.46 -4.66
N VAL A 65 5.74 -3.52 -3.83
CA VAL A 65 5.68 -3.67 -2.37
C VAL A 65 4.24 -3.69 -1.87
N GLY A 66 3.39 -2.77 -2.35
CA GLY A 66 1.96 -2.78 -2.00
C GLY A 66 1.29 -4.10 -2.38
N GLY A 67 1.56 -4.62 -3.57
CA GLY A 67 1.05 -5.90 -4.05
C GLY A 67 1.57 -7.10 -3.27
N LEU A 68 2.85 -7.13 -2.88
CA LEU A 68 3.41 -8.21 -2.06
C LEU A 68 2.81 -8.24 -0.66
N ILE A 69 2.68 -7.08 -0.02
CA ILE A 69 2.09 -6.99 1.32
C ILE A 69 0.61 -7.34 1.24
N GLY A 70 -0.15 -6.70 0.35
CA GLY A 70 -1.58 -6.95 0.19
C GLY A 70 -1.90 -8.38 -0.23
N GLY A 71 -1.14 -8.92 -1.19
CA GLY A 71 -1.26 -10.32 -1.62
C GLY A 71 -0.89 -11.31 -0.51
N GLY A 72 0.15 -11.03 0.26
CA GLY A 72 0.54 -11.83 1.43
C GLY A 72 -0.54 -11.86 2.50
N VAL A 73 -1.15 -10.71 2.83
CA VAL A 73 -2.27 -10.65 3.78
C VAL A 73 -3.45 -11.50 3.29
N ILE A 74 -3.83 -11.39 2.02
CA ILE A 74 -4.90 -12.20 1.43
C ILE A 74 -4.56 -13.70 1.48
N ALA A 75 -3.33 -14.07 1.10
CA ALA A 75 -2.88 -15.46 1.10
C ALA A 75 -2.92 -16.08 2.51
N VAL A 76 -2.53 -15.33 3.54
CA VAL A 76 -2.63 -15.77 4.94
C VAL A 76 -4.09 -15.97 5.34
N ILE A 77 -4.98 -15.03 5.04
CA ILE A 77 -6.41 -15.14 5.37
C ILE A 77 -7.06 -16.35 4.69
N ILE A 78 -6.78 -16.53 3.39
CA ILE A 78 -7.32 -17.67 2.62
C ILE A 78 -6.71 -18.98 3.11
N GLY A 79 -5.40 -19.04 3.32
CA GLY A 79 -4.70 -20.22 3.81
C GLY A 79 -5.20 -20.66 5.19
N PHE A 80 -5.41 -19.72 6.12
CA PHE A 80 -6.01 -20.02 7.41
C PHE A 80 -7.44 -20.56 7.29
N LYS A 81 -8.25 -20.04 6.37
CA LYS A 81 -9.62 -20.55 6.13
C LYS A 81 -9.68 -21.92 5.47
N ILE A 82 -8.62 -22.36 4.81
CA ILE A 82 -8.54 -23.70 4.20
C ILE A 82 -8.10 -24.74 5.24
N ILE A 83 -7.31 -24.32 6.23
CA ILE A 83 -6.71 -25.21 7.25
C ILE A 83 -7.57 -25.33 8.52
N ALA A 84 -8.35 -24.30 8.85
CA ALA A 84 -9.29 -24.29 9.98
C ALA A 84 -10.68 -24.82 9.60
#